data_AF-A0AA38MVW0-F1
#
_entry.id   AF-A0AA38MVW0-F1
#
_cell.length_a   1.000
_cell.length_b   1.000
_cell.length_c   1.000
_cell.angle_alpha   90.00
_cell.angle_beta   90.00
_cell.angle_gamma   90.00
#
_symmetry.space_group_name_H-M   'P 1'
#
loop_
_entity.id
_entity.type
_entity.pdbx_description
1 polymer ?
#
loop_
_entity_poly.entity_id
_entity_poly.type
_entity_poly.pdbx_seq_one_letter_code
_entity_poly.pdbx_strand_id
1 'polypeptide(L)'
;MWKAQVLAAGGDPDSVPWQHTCHVYDAIDAIDNINVRWTTLDIEYHGPHPPTPPTWMNQKYWVVLWDICQLFHHQMAMKDWDKIFNKVPYQQFNNQQKQVRSNLMSADWAWAQADKISEDANTHGSMFVPFVCGSDKTTVSVTTGHQEYHPFHASPGNLVTPVPDQSTNLPIESIVDSF
;
A
#
# COMPACT_ATOMS: atom_id res chain seq x y z
N MET A 1 -5.17 -26.23 -8.32
CA MET A 1 -6.13 -25.26 -8.92
C MET A 1 -5.63 -24.73 -10.26
N TRP A 2 -4.41 -24.19 -10.33
CA TRP A 2 -3.81 -23.61 -11.54
C TRP A 2 -3.64 -24.61 -12.70
N LYS A 3 -3.14 -25.82 -12.42
CA LYS A 3 -3.01 -26.91 -13.41
C LYS A 3 -4.35 -27.29 -14.07
N ALA A 4 -5.43 -27.31 -13.28
CA ALA A 4 -6.77 -27.62 -13.79
C ALA A 4 -7.34 -26.49 -14.67
N GLN A 5 -7.05 -25.23 -14.36
CA GLN A 5 -7.43 -24.08 -15.18
C GLN A 5 -6.66 -24.02 -16.50
N VAL A 6 -5.36 -24.28 -16.48
CA VAL A 6 -4.53 -24.35 -17.71
C VAL A 6 -4.99 -25.48 -18.63
N LEU A 7 -5.31 -26.66 -18.07
CA LEU A 7 -5.90 -27.76 -18.84
C LEU A 7 -7.26 -27.40 -19.44
N ALA A 8 -8.14 -26.74 -18.68
CA ALA A 8 -9.45 -26.31 -19.18
C ALA A 8 -9.34 -25.26 -20.30
N ALA A 9 -8.26 -24.47 -20.32
CA ALA A 9 -7.96 -23.50 -21.37
C ALA A 9 -7.21 -24.10 -22.58
N GLY A 10 -6.94 -25.42 -22.58
CA GLY A 10 -6.20 -26.10 -23.65
C GLY A 10 -4.69 -25.83 -23.64
N GLY A 11 -4.16 -25.29 -22.55
CA GLY A 11 -2.73 -25.05 -22.36
C GLY A 11 -1.97 -26.28 -21.85
N ASP A 12 -0.65 -26.19 -21.88
CA ASP A 12 0.23 -27.25 -21.38
C ASP A 12 0.18 -27.31 -19.84
N PRO A 13 -0.30 -28.41 -19.22
CA PRO A 13 -0.35 -28.58 -17.78
C PRO A 13 0.99 -28.42 -17.05
N ASP A 14 2.11 -28.60 -17.75
CA ASP A 14 3.44 -28.50 -17.18
C ASP A 14 4.05 -27.09 -17.35
N SER A 15 3.34 -26.19 -18.02
CA SER A 15 3.70 -24.75 -18.14
C SER A 15 3.30 -23.90 -16.93
N VAL A 16 2.67 -24.49 -15.90
CA VAL A 16 2.29 -23.77 -14.68
C VAL A 16 3.53 -23.36 -13.87
N PRO A 17 3.58 -22.15 -13.31
CA PRO A 17 4.77 -21.69 -12.55
C PRO A 17 5.06 -22.54 -11.31
N TRP A 18 4.01 -23.10 -10.69
CA TRP A 18 4.13 -24.01 -9.54
C TRP A 18 3.21 -25.21 -9.68
N GLN A 19 3.78 -26.42 -9.52
CA GLN A 19 3.03 -27.67 -9.58
C GLN A 19 2.30 -27.99 -8.27
N HIS A 20 2.81 -27.49 -7.13
CA HIS A 20 2.31 -27.74 -5.79
C HIS A 20 2.22 -26.44 -4.99
N THR A 21 1.29 -26.38 -4.03
CA THR A 21 1.12 -25.22 -3.14
C THR A 21 2.33 -25.01 -2.24
N CYS A 22 3.03 -26.07 -1.83
CA CYS A 22 4.27 -25.94 -1.08
C CYS A 22 5.31 -25.09 -1.81
N HIS A 23 5.49 -25.27 -3.13
CA HIS A 23 6.45 -24.46 -3.88
C HIS A 23 6.06 -22.98 -3.94
N VAL A 24 4.77 -22.65 -3.85
CA VAL A 24 4.30 -21.26 -3.74
C VAL A 24 4.68 -20.70 -2.37
N TYR A 25 4.40 -21.45 -1.29
CA TYR A 25 4.75 -21.03 0.07
C TYR A 25 6.26 -20.92 0.26
N ASP A 26 7.03 -21.91 -0.20
CA ASP A 26 8.50 -21.89 -0.16
C ASP A 26 9.07 -20.70 -0.93
N ALA A 27 8.47 -20.33 -2.07
CA ALA A 27 8.88 -19.17 -2.85
C ALA A 27 8.56 -17.85 -2.14
N ILE A 28 7.40 -17.75 -1.46
CA ILE A 28 7.02 -16.59 -0.64
C ILE A 28 7.96 -16.48 0.57
N ASP A 29 8.21 -17.58 1.27
CA ASP A 29 9.07 -17.64 2.45
C ASP A 29 10.55 -17.38 2.11
N ALA A 30 10.96 -17.63 0.87
CA ALA A 30 12.31 -17.33 0.37
C ALA A 30 12.53 -15.85 0.01
N ILE A 31 11.51 -14.99 0.07
CA ILE A 31 11.67 -13.54 -0.14
C ILE A 31 12.39 -12.93 1.07
N ASP A 32 13.72 -12.90 1.00
CA ASP A 32 14.60 -12.45 2.11
C ASP A 32 14.70 -10.92 2.23
N ASN A 33 14.11 -10.18 1.28
CA ASN A 33 14.36 -8.74 1.14
C ASN A 33 13.53 -7.86 2.09
N ILE A 34 12.44 -8.37 2.68
CA ILE A 34 11.55 -7.58 3.52
C ILE A 34 11.34 -8.29 4.86
N ASN A 35 12.27 -8.08 5.79
CA ASN A 35 12.17 -8.61 7.16
C ASN A 35 11.23 -7.76 8.04
N VAL A 36 10.02 -7.48 7.55
CA VAL A 36 8.97 -6.80 8.32
C VAL A 36 8.03 -7.87 8.87
N ARG A 37 7.89 -7.91 10.19
CA ARG A 37 7.07 -8.92 10.86
C ARG A 37 5.58 -8.59 10.76
N TRP A 38 4.79 -9.63 10.56
CA TRP A 38 3.34 -9.56 10.77
C TRP A 38 3.03 -9.34 12.26
N THR A 39 2.08 -8.45 12.51
CA THR A 39 1.51 -8.21 13.83
C THR A 39 0.00 -8.46 13.76
N THR A 40 -0.52 -9.13 14.78
CA THR A 40 -1.96 -9.32 14.96
C THR A 40 -2.43 -8.43 16.09
N LEU A 41 -3.49 -7.66 15.84
CA LEU A 41 -4.15 -6.79 16.81
C LEU A 41 -5.60 -7.23 16.98
N ASP A 42 -6.06 -7.24 18.22
CA ASP A 42 -7.48 -7.36 18.54
C ASP A 42 -8.10 -5.96 18.51
N ILE A 43 -9.16 -5.79 17.71
CA ILE A 43 -9.94 -4.56 17.67
C ILE A 43 -11.38 -4.83 18.10
N GLU A 44 -11.96 -3.91 18.86
CA GLU A 44 -13.37 -3.91 19.24
C GLU A 44 -13.87 -2.48 19.39
N TYR A 45 -15.17 -2.29 19.19
CA TYR A 45 -15.80 -0.98 19.26
C TYR A 45 -15.99 -0.55 20.72
N HIS A 46 -15.38 0.58 21.09
CA HIS A 46 -15.47 1.15 22.44
C HIS A 46 -16.35 2.42 22.52
N GLY A 47 -17.06 2.76 21.44
CA GLY A 47 -17.88 3.96 21.39
C GLY A 47 -19.27 3.78 22.03
N PRO A 48 -20.10 4.85 21.98
CA PRO A 48 -21.46 4.80 22.51
C PRO A 48 -22.31 3.73 21.81
N HIS A 49 -22.97 2.89 22.61
CA HIS A 49 -23.88 1.87 22.10
C HIS A 49 -25.30 2.43 21.98
N PRO A 50 -26.00 2.19 20.86
CA PRO A 50 -27.44 2.47 20.80
C PRO A 50 -28.21 1.44 21.67
N PRO A 51 -29.50 1.68 21.97
CA PRO A 51 -30.30 0.78 22.82
C PRO A 51 -30.35 -0.67 22.34
N THR A 52 -30.29 -0.88 21.02
CA THR A 52 -30.17 -2.20 20.40
C THR A 52 -28.91 -2.20 19.52
N PRO A 53 -27.73 -2.53 20.06
CA PRO A 53 -26.50 -2.48 19.31
C PRO A 53 -26.47 -3.56 18.21
N PRO A 54 -26.01 -3.23 17.00
CA PRO A 54 -25.72 -4.25 15.99
C PRO A 54 -24.59 -5.16 16.47
N THR A 55 -24.54 -6.39 15.95
CA THR A 55 -23.60 -7.43 16.40
C THR A 55 -22.15 -6.99 16.30
N TRP A 56 -21.78 -6.24 15.27
CA TRP A 56 -20.41 -5.79 15.05
C TRP A 56 -19.86 -4.89 16.18
N MET A 57 -20.72 -4.17 16.91
CA MET A 57 -20.28 -3.32 18.02
C MET A 57 -19.85 -4.14 19.25
N ASN A 58 -20.28 -5.40 19.35
CA ASN A 58 -20.00 -6.29 20.48
C ASN A 58 -19.02 -7.42 20.11
N GLN A 59 -18.44 -7.37 18.91
CA GLN A 59 -17.55 -8.39 18.39
C GLN A 59 -16.10 -7.92 18.45
N LYS A 60 -15.21 -8.88 18.73
CA LYS A 60 -13.76 -8.72 18.54
C LYS A 60 -13.38 -9.17 17.14
N TYR A 61 -12.53 -8.39 16.51
CA TYR A 61 -11.95 -8.71 15.21
C TYR A 61 -10.44 -8.75 15.30
N TRP A 62 -9.82 -9.60 14.49
CA TRP A 62 -8.38 -9.63 14.33
C TRP A 62 -7.98 -8.83 13.11
N VAL A 63 -7.06 -7.89 13.28
CA VAL A 63 -6.37 -7.23 12.19
C VAL A 63 -4.96 -7.79 12.12
N VAL A 64 -4.61 -8.36 10.98
CA VAL A 64 -3.26 -8.86 10.69
C VAL A 64 -2.61 -7.87 9.74
N LEU A 65 -1.51 -7.23 10.16
CA LEU A 65 -0.85 -6.17 9.39
C LEU A 65 0.67 -6.22 9.52
N TRP A 66 1.37 -5.70 8.51
CA TRP A 66 2.77 -5.35 8.63
C TRP A 66 2.96 -4.07 9.43
N ASP A 67 4.10 -3.93 10.12
CA ASP A 67 4.51 -2.62 10.62
C ASP A 67 4.77 -1.68 9.43
N ILE A 68 3.76 -0.88 9.11
CA ILE A 68 3.75 0.04 7.97
C ILE A 68 4.91 1.06 8.09
N CYS A 69 5.25 1.49 9.30
CA CYS A 69 6.36 2.43 9.51
C CYS A 69 7.69 1.77 9.15
N GLN A 70 7.93 0.54 9.61
CA GLN A 70 9.13 -0.20 9.22
C GLN A 70 9.18 -0.50 7.73
N LEU A 71 8.04 -0.86 7.13
CA LEU A 71 7.93 -1.08 5.70
C LEU A 71 8.31 0.18 4.91
N PHE A 72 7.78 1.34 5.29
CA PHE A 72 8.12 2.61 4.63
C PHE A 72 9.58 3.01 4.85
N HIS A 73 10.13 2.81 6.05
CA HIS A 73 11.58 3.02 6.26
C HIS A 73 12.42 2.14 5.35
N HIS A 74 12.06 0.87 5.18
CA HIS A 74 12.75 -0.04 4.29
C HIS A 74 12.65 0.44 2.83
N GLN A 75 11.43 0.78 2.38
CA GLN A 75 11.20 1.33 1.04
C GLN A 75 12.03 2.59 0.76
N MET A 76 12.09 3.52 1.72
CA MET A 76 12.84 4.77 1.58
C MET A 76 14.36 4.59 1.69
N ALA A 77 14.83 3.51 2.32
CA ALA A 77 16.25 3.17 2.41
C ALA A 77 16.78 2.47 1.15
N MET A 78 15.91 1.92 0.31
CA MET A 78 16.31 1.27 -0.93
C MET A 78 16.82 2.29 -1.96
N LYS A 79 18.03 2.05 -2.48
CA LYS A 79 18.67 2.96 -3.45
C LYS A 79 17.86 3.13 -4.73
N ASP A 80 17.18 2.07 -5.17
CA ASP A 80 16.37 2.09 -6.39
C ASP A 80 15.13 2.99 -6.24
N TRP A 81 14.77 3.35 -5.00
CA TRP A 81 13.60 4.18 -4.71
C TRP A 81 13.90 5.68 -4.74
N ASP A 82 15.17 6.10 -4.73
CA ASP A 82 15.58 7.50 -4.57
C ASP A 82 14.97 8.47 -5.59
N LYS A 83 14.59 7.95 -6.78
CA LYS A 83 14.04 8.72 -7.90
C LYS A 83 12.52 8.66 -8.03
N ILE A 84 11.84 7.85 -7.21
CA ILE A 84 10.39 7.61 -7.34
C ILE A 84 9.59 8.28 -6.23
N PHE A 85 10.18 9.17 -5.44
CA PHE A 85 9.47 9.97 -4.47
C PHE A 85 9.98 11.42 -4.37
N ASN A 86 9.09 12.33 -3.97
CA ASN A 86 9.43 13.71 -3.65
C ASN A 86 9.96 13.78 -2.22
N LYS A 87 11.17 14.33 -2.07
CA LYS A 87 11.83 14.49 -0.76
C LYS A 87 11.35 15.69 0.04
N VAL A 88 10.79 16.67 -0.64
CA VAL A 88 10.32 17.92 -0.05
C VAL A 88 8.96 18.28 -0.64
N PRO A 89 8.04 18.85 0.16
CA PRO A 89 6.86 19.49 -0.39
C PRO A 89 7.25 20.61 -1.34
N TYR A 90 6.42 20.88 -2.33
CA TYR A 90 6.70 21.91 -3.32
C TYR A 90 5.42 22.65 -3.73
N GLN A 91 5.58 23.87 -4.20
CA GLN A 91 4.49 24.61 -4.83
C GLN A 91 4.65 24.48 -6.35
N GLN A 92 3.58 24.03 -7.01
CA GLN A 92 3.57 23.90 -8.46
C GLN A 92 2.73 25.01 -9.09
N PHE A 93 3.25 25.63 -10.14
CA PHE A 93 2.57 26.66 -10.91
C PHE A 93 2.59 26.29 -12.39
N ASN A 94 1.50 26.60 -13.10
CA ASN A 94 1.45 26.43 -14.55
C ASN A 94 2.07 27.63 -15.28
N ASN A 95 2.09 27.59 -16.62
CA ASN A 95 2.63 28.66 -17.47
C ASN A 95 1.92 30.02 -17.31
N GLN A 96 0.74 30.04 -16.67
CA GLN A 96 -0.03 31.24 -16.36
C GLN A 96 0.18 31.69 -14.89
N GLN A 97 1.19 31.16 -14.21
CA GLN A 97 1.49 31.42 -12.78
C GLN A 97 0.34 31.06 -11.83
N LYS A 98 -0.59 30.21 -12.25
CA LYS A 98 -1.66 29.71 -11.39
C LYS A 98 -1.18 28.46 -10.65
N GLN A 99 -1.46 28.39 -9.35
CA GLN A 99 -1.14 27.22 -8.53
C GLN A 99 -1.88 25.99 -9.05
N VAL A 100 -1.15 24.88 -9.18
CA VAL A 100 -1.64 23.56 -9.57
C VAL A 100 -1.25 22.56 -8.48
N ARG A 101 -2.08 21.54 -8.27
CA ARG A 101 -1.79 20.42 -7.37
C ARG A 101 -1.86 19.14 -8.20
N SER A 102 -0.75 18.41 -8.31
CA SER A 102 -0.63 17.18 -9.11
C SER A 102 -0.53 15.92 -8.24
N ASN A 103 0.03 16.05 -7.04
CA ASN A 103 0.13 14.98 -6.05
C ASN A 103 0.06 15.55 -4.64
N LEU A 104 0.12 14.68 -3.62
CA LEU A 104 -0.01 15.07 -2.22
C LEU A 104 1.10 16.04 -1.78
N MET A 105 2.32 15.88 -2.31
CA MET A 105 3.47 16.73 -1.98
C MET A 105 3.40 18.13 -2.60
N SER A 106 2.56 18.32 -3.62
CA SER A 106 2.26 19.63 -4.21
C SER A 106 1.16 20.41 -3.47
N ALA A 107 0.52 19.81 -2.47
CA ALA A 107 -0.59 20.41 -1.74
C ALA A 107 -0.12 21.26 -0.56
N ASP A 108 -0.87 22.34 -0.27
CA ASP A 108 -0.58 23.24 0.87
C ASP A 108 -0.56 22.49 2.21
N TRP A 109 -1.34 21.41 2.32
CA TRP A 109 -1.34 20.58 3.52
C TRP A 109 0.03 19.96 3.79
N ALA A 110 0.69 19.35 2.79
CA ALA A 110 2.00 18.73 2.97
C ALA A 110 3.06 19.78 3.31
N TRP A 111 2.97 20.97 2.71
CA TRP A 111 3.82 22.11 3.03
C TRP A 111 3.65 22.53 4.50
N ALA A 112 2.42 22.75 4.94
CA ALA A 112 2.13 23.14 6.32
C ALA A 112 2.55 22.09 7.36
N GLN A 113 2.54 20.80 7.01
CA GLN A 113 3.07 19.75 7.90
C GLN A 113 4.60 19.83 7.99
N ALA A 114 5.30 20.01 6.88
CA ALA A 114 6.75 20.16 6.88
C ALA A 114 7.21 21.40 7.67
N ASP A 115 6.50 22.53 7.53
CA ASP A 115 6.77 23.74 8.32
C ASP A 115 6.66 23.44 9.82
N LYS A 116 5.58 22.79 10.27
CA LYS A 116 5.40 22.41 11.68
C LYS A 116 6.49 21.48 12.20
N ILE A 117 6.86 20.47 11.41
CA ILE A 117 7.93 19.53 11.78
C ILE A 117 9.25 20.29 11.95
N SER A 118 9.53 21.24 11.04
CA SER A 118 10.78 22.02 11.06
C SER A 118 10.95 22.92 12.29
N GLU A 119 9.88 23.18 13.06
CA GLU A 119 9.97 23.89 14.34
C GLU A 119 10.78 23.10 15.39
N ASP A 120 10.81 21.77 15.29
CA ASP A 120 11.64 20.91 16.14
C ASP A 120 13.03 20.71 15.53
N ALA A 121 14.04 21.21 16.23
CA ALA A 121 15.45 21.09 15.84
C ALA A 121 15.93 19.64 15.70
N ASN A 122 15.32 18.67 16.40
CA ASN A 122 15.71 17.26 16.29
C ASN A 122 15.28 16.62 14.97
N THR A 123 14.37 17.25 14.24
CA THR A 123 13.85 16.74 12.97
C THR A 123 14.55 17.36 11.76
N HIS A 124 15.48 18.30 11.97
CA HIS A 124 16.20 18.97 10.88
C HIS A 124 16.97 17.97 10.02
N GLY A 125 16.74 18.04 8.71
CA GLY A 125 17.28 17.07 7.73
C GLY A 125 16.41 15.82 7.54
N SER A 126 15.32 15.67 8.30
CA SER A 126 14.34 14.61 8.09
C SER A 126 13.42 14.93 6.90
N MET A 127 12.89 13.88 6.28
CA MET A 127 11.92 13.97 5.19
C MET A 127 10.50 13.75 5.73
N PHE A 128 9.57 14.63 5.36
CA PHE A 128 8.16 14.38 5.63
C PHE A 128 7.62 13.35 4.61
N VAL A 129 7.18 12.20 5.12
CA VAL A 129 6.57 11.12 4.32
C VAL A 129 5.11 10.99 4.72
N PRO A 130 4.18 11.61 3.99
CA PRO A 130 2.77 11.31 4.18
C PRO A 130 2.48 9.89 3.71
N PHE A 131 1.42 9.28 4.22
CA PHE A 131 0.93 8.00 3.73
C PHE A 131 -0.55 8.08 3.42
N VAL A 132 -0.96 7.35 2.38
CA VAL A 132 -2.34 7.18 1.99
C VAL A 132 -2.75 5.77 2.35
N CYS A 133 -3.94 5.61 2.91
CA CYS A 133 -4.49 4.31 3.23
C CYS A 133 -5.96 4.24 2.85
N GLY A 134 -6.41 3.04 2.53
CA GLY A 134 -7.80 2.79 2.18
C GLY A 134 -8.14 1.33 2.45
N SER A 135 -9.35 1.11 2.95
CA SER A 135 -9.96 -0.21 2.90
C SER A 135 -10.91 -0.23 1.73
N ASP A 136 -10.77 -1.23 0.87
CA ASP A 136 -11.80 -1.53 -0.10
C ASP A 136 -12.86 -2.43 0.56
N LYS A 137 -14.12 -2.17 0.23
CA LYS A 137 -15.16 -3.14 0.52
C LYS A 137 -14.98 -4.26 -0.49
N THR A 138 -14.59 -5.44 -0.02
CA THR A 138 -14.41 -6.61 -0.89
C THR A 138 -15.63 -6.79 -1.78
N THR A 139 -15.39 -6.79 -3.09
CA THR A 139 -16.35 -7.36 -4.02
C THR A 139 -16.29 -8.86 -3.77
N VAL A 140 -17.27 -9.34 -3.01
CA VAL A 140 -17.50 -10.72 -2.64
C VAL A 140 -17.18 -11.64 -3.82
N SER A 141 -16.38 -12.68 -3.59
CA SER A 141 -16.38 -13.86 -4.46
C SER A 141 -17.83 -14.33 -4.53
N VAL A 142 -18.49 -14.03 -5.65
CA VAL A 142 -19.93 -14.22 -5.89
C VAL A 142 -20.36 -15.67 -5.65
N THR A 143 -19.39 -16.59 -5.58
CA THR A 143 -19.58 -18.03 -5.44
C THR A 143 -19.57 -18.54 -3.99
N THR A 144 -19.04 -17.79 -3.00
CA THR A 144 -18.90 -18.32 -1.61
C THR A 144 -19.59 -17.50 -0.52
N GLY A 145 -20.04 -16.28 -0.80
CA GLY A 145 -20.83 -15.48 0.17
C GLY A 145 -20.10 -15.06 1.46
N HIS A 146 -18.80 -15.36 1.59
CA HIS A 146 -18.00 -14.97 2.75
C HIS A 146 -17.55 -13.52 2.64
N GLN A 147 -17.91 -12.70 3.64
CA GLN A 147 -17.51 -11.30 3.83
C GLN A 147 -16.45 -11.16 4.93
N GLU A 148 -15.72 -12.23 5.26
CA GLU A 148 -14.88 -12.29 6.46
C GLU A 148 -13.52 -11.58 6.31
N TYR A 149 -13.20 -11.10 5.11
CA TYR A 149 -11.94 -10.44 4.82
C TYR A 149 -12.16 -9.06 4.20
N HIS A 150 -11.44 -8.08 4.74
CA HIS A 150 -11.43 -6.69 4.29
C HIS A 150 -9.97 -6.24 4.20
N PRO A 151 -9.39 -6.11 2.99
CA PRO A 151 -8.06 -5.57 2.84
C PRO A 151 -8.00 -4.14 3.37
N PHE A 152 -6.83 -3.80 3.93
CA PHE A 152 -6.46 -2.45 4.24
C PHE A 152 -5.12 -2.18 3.57
N HIS A 153 -5.13 -1.30 2.58
CA HIS A 153 -3.94 -0.93 1.83
C HIS A 153 -3.35 0.35 2.38
N ALA A 154 -2.02 0.44 2.40
CA ALA A 154 -1.30 1.65 2.75
C ALA A 154 -0.10 1.83 1.82
N SER A 155 0.16 3.08 1.41
CA SER A 155 1.27 3.42 0.53
C SER A 155 1.84 4.80 0.90
N PRO A 156 3.14 5.06 0.69
CA PRO A 156 3.69 6.39 0.81
C PRO A 156 3.00 7.36 -0.16
N GLY A 157 2.54 8.49 0.35
CA GLY A 157 1.86 9.52 -0.44
C GLY A 157 2.81 10.45 -1.18
N ASN A 158 4.13 10.29 -1.01
CA ASN A 158 5.15 11.09 -1.69
C ASN A 158 5.66 10.47 -3.00
N LEU A 159 5.06 9.37 -3.46
CA LEU A 159 5.45 8.73 -4.72
C LEU A 159 5.26 9.66 -5.92
N VAL A 160 6.21 9.59 -6.85
CA VAL A 160 6.20 10.30 -8.12
C VAL A 160 5.74 9.32 -9.18
N THR A 161 4.64 9.64 -9.87
CA THR A 161 4.36 9.01 -11.15
C THR A 161 5.46 9.45 -12.13
N PRO A 162 6.19 8.53 -12.77
CA PRO A 162 7.08 8.91 -13.85
C PRO A 162 6.26 9.67 -14.89
N VAL A 163 6.70 10.87 -15.26
CA VAL A 163 6.29 11.42 -16.55
C VAL A 163 6.79 10.41 -17.58
N PRO A 164 5.94 9.85 -18.46
CA PRO A 164 6.39 8.83 -19.41
C PRO A 164 7.55 9.38 -20.22
N ASP A 165 8.75 8.88 -19.97
CA ASP A 165 9.81 8.91 -20.96
C ASP A 165 9.32 8.02 -22.10
N GLN A 166 9.30 8.54 -23.33
CA GLN A 166 8.92 7.76 -24.52
C GLN A 166 9.84 6.54 -24.76
N SER A 167 10.86 6.32 -23.93
CA SER A 167 11.81 5.22 -24.06
C SER A 167 11.74 4.11 -23.00
N THR A 168 10.94 4.22 -21.94
CA THR A 168 10.88 3.15 -20.90
C THR A 168 9.46 2.73 -20.57
N ASN A 169 9.00 1.65 -21.23
CA ASN A 169 7.82 0.89 -20.88
C ASN A 169 8.06 0.11 -19.57
N LEU A 170 7.92 0.77 -18.43
CA LEU A 170 7.52 0.06 -17.21
C LEU A 170 6.04 0.34 -16.98
N PRO A 171 5.16 -0.67 -17.17
CA PRO A 171 3.73 -0.47 -17.02
C PRO A 171 3.39 -0.11 -15.58
N ILE A 172 2.47 0.84 -15.44
CA ILE A 172 1.91 1.37 -14.19
C ILE A 172 1.37 0.25 -13.27
N GLU A 173 1.09 -0.93 -13.82
CA GLU A 173 0.64 -2.12 -13.09
C GLU A 173 1.67 -2.62 -12.06
N SER A 174 2.98 -2.43 -12.25
CA SER A 174 3.97 -3.00 -11.31
C SER A 174 4.00 -2.35 -9.91
N ILE A 175 3.49 -1.12 -9.78
CA ILE A 175 3.44 -0.42 -8.48
C ILE A 175 2.18 -0.81 -7.70
N VAL A 176 1.10 -1.16 -8.40
CA VAL A 176 -0.18 -1.55 -7.78
C VAL A 176 -0.18 -3.05 -7.45
N ASP A 177 0.47 -3.87 -8.28
CA ASP A 177 0.59 -5.33 -8.08
C ASP A 177 1.68 -5.74 -7.07
N SER A 178 2.38 -4.75 -6.51
CA SER A 178 3.33 -4.96 -5.39
C SER A 178 2.66 -4.78 -4.01
N PHE A 179 1.33 -4.70 -3.94
CA PHE A 179 0.53 -4.62 -2.70
C PHE A 179 -0.39 -5.82 -2.52
#